data_AF-A0A8C8I3C5-F1
#
_entry.id   AF-A0A8C8I3C5-F1
#
_cell.length_a   1.000
_cell.length_b   1.000
_cell.length_c   1.000
_cell.angle_alpha   90.00
_cell.angle_beta   90.00
_cell.angle_gamma   90.00
#
_symmetry.space_group_name_H-M   'P 1'
#
loop_
_entity.id
_entity.type
_entity.pdbx_description
1 polymer ?
#
loop_
_entity_poly.entity_id
_entity_poly.type
_entity_poly.pdbx_seq_one_letter_code
_entity_poly.pdbx_strand_id
1 'polypeptide(L)'
;MRSWRWQFSRMMSLCLRWCRLCPKRGVRPSKPRRKLGELWSYWKLLLNSLYFNSLTNSDTYLDCVFEPIYWIVDNVTRWFGVVFVCLVIALTSSVVVVVYLCLLPVILNTYPLLWIIWHLTYGHWVLMMVLFHYYKATTTSPGHPPQVKSDTPSVTICKKCIVPKPARTHHCSICNTCILKMDHHCPWLNNCVGHFNHRYFFSFCLYMTMGCMYCSVSCKDMFIEAYNAVESYYQTPPALFSFREKMVHNGVIFIWVLTR
;
A
#
# COMPACT_ATOMS: atom_id res chain seq x y z
N MET A 1 -11.99 -8.57 10.84
CA MET A 1 -12.36 -9.88 10.25
C MET A 1 -13.89 -10.00 10.23
N ARG A 2 -14.55 -9.57 9.15
CA ARG A 2 -16.01 -9.79 8.98
C ARG A 2 -16.18 -11.18 8.36
N SER A 3 -16.79 -12.07 9.13
CA SER A 3 -16.77 -13.51 8.91
C SER A 3 -17.56 -13.93 7.67
N TRP A 4 -17.09 -15.00 7.03
CA TRP A 4 -17.72 -15.77 5.95
C TRP A 4 -19.23 -15.96 6.12
N ARG A 5 -19.71 -15.98 7.37
CA ARG A 5 -21.12 -16.05 7.77
C ARG A 5 -22.00 -14.94 7.18
N TRP A 6 -21.48 -13.72 6.99
CA TRP A 6 -22.28 -12.61 6.44
C TRP A 6 -22.47 -12.73 4.92
N GLN A 7 -21.45 -13.23 4.22
CA GLN A 7 -21.55 -13.56 2.78
C GLN A 7 -22.49 -14.75 2.58
N PHE A 8 -22.39 -15.79 3.40
CA PHE A 8 -23.29 -16.95 3.35
C PHE A 8 -24.74 -16.58 3.65
N SER A 9 -25.01 -15.68 4.59
CA SER A 9 -26.36 -15.20 4.91
C SER A 9 -26.98 -14.37 3.77
N ARG A 10 -26.19 -13.54 3.07
CA ARG A 10 -26.63 -12.86 1.84
C ARG A 10 -26.87 -13.85 0.70
N MET A 11 -26.02 -14.85 0.54
CA MET A 11 -26.19 -15.89 -0.48
C MET A 11 -27.43 -16.74 -0.21
N MET A 12 -27.67 -17.16 1.04
CA MET A 12 -28.90 -17.84 1.46
C MET A 12 -30.14 -16.97 1.29
N SER A 13 -30.08 -15.68 1.63
CA SER A 13 -31.21 -14.77 1.43
C SER A 13 -31.52 -14.53 -0.05
N LEU A 14 -30.49 -14.49 -0.91
CA LEU A 14 -30.64 -14.41 -2.37
C LEU A 14 -31.18 -15.73 -2.95
N CYS A 15 -30.68 -16.89 -2.51
CA CYS A 15 -31.21 -18.20 -2.87
C CYS A 15 -32.66 -18.38 -2.41
N LEU A 16 -33.03 -17.93 -1.20
CA LEU A 16 -34.41 -17.96 -0.71
C LEU A 16 -35.31 -16.99 -1.47
N ARG A 17 -34.79 -15.83 -1.91
CA ARG A 17 -35.51 -14.93 -2.83
C ARG A 17 -35.71 -15.58 -4.20
N TRP A 18 -34.71 -16.31 -4.69
CA TRP A 18 -34.78 -17.06 -5.94
C TRP A 18 -35.78 -18.23 -5.86
N CYS A 19 -35.79 -18.97 -4.75
CA CYS A 19 -36.75 -20.04 -4.48
C CYS A 19 -38.19 -19.51 -4.31
N ARG A 20 -38.37 -18.27 -3.81
CA ARG A 20 -39.70 -17.60 -3.78
C ARG A 20 -40.13 -17.04 -5.15
N LEU A 21 -39.19 -16.86 -6.08
CA LEU A 21 -39.46 -16.51 -7.48
C LEU A 21 -39.76 -17.74 -8.35
N CYS A 22 -39.66 -18.97 -7.80
CA CYS A 22 -40.23 -20.15 -8.45
C CYS A 22 -41.76 -20.00 -8.53
N PRO A 23 -42.36 -20.05 -9.73
CA PRO A 23 -43.80 -19.82 -9.89
C PRO A 23 -44.58 -20.88 -9.12
N LYS A 24 -45.47 -20.44 -8.21
CA LYS A 24 -46.51 -21.31 -7.66
C LYS A 24 -47.28 -21.93 -8.84
N ARG A 25 -47.34 -23.27 -8.88
CA ARG A 25 -48.20 -24.04 -9.80
C ARG A 25 -49.62 -23.48 -9.69
N GLY A 26 -50.12 -22.86 -10.76
CA GLY A 26 -51.50 -22.37 -10.82
C GLY A 26 -51.77 -21.14 -11.70
N VAL A 27 -50.76 -20.46 -12.24
CA VAL A 27 -50.98 -19.28 -13.11
C VAL A 27 -50.85 -19.68 -14.58
N ARG A 28 -51.91 -19.46 -15.38
CA ARG A 28 -51.91 -19.65 -16.85
C ARG A 28 -50.69 -18.96 -17.48
N PRO A 29 -50.01 -19.56 -18.48
CA PRO A 29 -48.89 -18.91 -19.13
C PRO A 29 -49.38 -17.65 -19.83
N SER A 30 -48.92 -16.49 -19.37
CA SER A 30 -49.13 -15.23 -20.08
C SER A 30 -48.38 -15.30 -21.41
N LYS A 31 -49.03 -14.91 -22.52
CA LYS A 31 -48.43 -14.87 -23.86
C LYS A 31 -47.07 -14.16 -23.81
N PRO A 32 -46.00 -14.67 -24.46
CA PRO A 32 -44.64 -14.11 -24.37
C PRO A 32 -44.55 -12.60 -24.69
N ARG A 33 -45.42 -12.12 -25.59
CA ARG A 33 -45.59 -10.70 -25.93
C ARG A 33 -45.98 -9.81 -24.74
N ARG A 34 -46.74 -10.36 -23.79
CA ARG A 34 -47.22 -9.68 -22.57
C ARG A 34 -46.11 -9.56 -21.52
N LYS A 35 -45.28 -10.61 -21.39
CA LYS A 35 -44.11 -10.65 -20.49
C LYS A 35 -43.01 -9.67 -20.93
N LEU A 36 -42.78 -9.54 -22.24
CA LEU A 36 -41.86 -8.54 -22.81
C LEU A 36 -42.38 -7.10 -22.58
N GLY A 37 -43.68 -6.87 -22.70
CA GLY A 37 -44.30 -5.58 -22.40
C GLY A 37 -44.23 -5.19 -20.91
N GLU A 38 -44.38 -6.16 -20.01
CA GLU A 38 -44.21 -5.97 -18.56
C GLU A 38 -42.75 -5.66 -18.21
N LEU A 39 -41.78 -6.39 -18.78
CA LEU A 39 -40.35 -6.12 -18.61
C LEU A 39 -39.96 -4.74 -19.16
N TRP A 40 -40.48 -4.35 -20.33
CA TRP A 40 -40.26 -3.03 -20.92
C TRP A 40 -40.83 -1.91 -20.04
N SER A 41 -42.04 -2.10 -19.52
CA SER A 41 -42.68 -1.14 -18.61
C SER A 41 -41.91 -1.00 -17.31
N TYR A 42 -41.42 -2.11 -16.74
CA TYR A 42 -40.57 -2.12 -15.56
C TYR A 42 -39.21 -1.44 -15.80
N TRP A 43 -38.57 -1.71 -16.95
CA TRP A 43 -37.31 -1.08 -17.33
C TRP A 43 -37.49 0.43 -17.58
N LYS A 44 -38.60 0.84 -18.21
CA LYS A 44 -38.96 2.25 -18.38
C LYS A 44 -39.20 2.95 -17.04
N LEU A 45 -39.87 2.29 -16.10
CA LEU A 45 -40.04 2.78 -14.73
C LEU A 45 -38.70 2.90 -14.00
N LEU A 46 -37.80 1.93 -14.16
CA LEU A 46 -36.44 1.99 -13.60
C LEU A 46 -35.64 3.16 -14.18
N LEU A 47 -35.67 3.35 -15.50
CA LEU A 47 -35.02 4.50 -16.16
C LEU A 47 -35.62 5.82 -15.70
N ASN A 48 -36.94 5.93 -15.63
CA ASN A 48 -37.60 7.13 -15.15
C ASN A 48 -37.26 7.39 -13.68
N SER A 49 -37.14 6.34 -12.85
CA SER A 49 -36.70 6.47 -11.45
C SER A 49 -35.22 6.81 -11.31
N LEU A 50 -34.38 6.48 -12.30
CA LEU A 50 -32.94 6.77 -12.31
C LEU A 50 -32.65 8.21 -12.79
N TYR A 51 -33.37 8.67 -13.81
CA TYR A 51 -33.15 9.98 -14.45
C TYR A 51 -34.09 11.09 -13.96
N PHE A 52 -35.29 10.76 -13.50
CA PHE A 52 -36.32 11.72 -13.08
C PHE A 52 -36.73 11.53 -11.62
N ASN A 53 -35.74 11.45 -10.73
CA ASN A 53 -35.95 11.46 -9.29
C ASN A 53 -35.19 12.64 -8.67
N SER A 54 -35.89 13.46 -7.88
CA SER A 54 -35.28 14.59 -7.16
C SER A 54 -34.23 14.17 -6.13
N LEU A 55 -34.18 12.87 -5.80
CA LEU A 55 -33.21 12.27 -4.89
C LEU A 55 -32.02 11.59 -5.60
N THR A 56 -31.96 11.59 -6.94
CA THR A 56 -30.91 10.91 -7.71
C THR A 56 -30.21 11.89 -8.65
N ASN A 57 -28.95 12.18 -8.38
CA ASN A 57 -28.09 13.03 -9.21
C ASN A 57 -27.16 12.18 -10.08
N SER A 58 -26.60 12.77 -11.16
CA SER A 58 -25.63 12.11 -12.04
C SER A 58 -24.46 11.48 -11.26
N ASP A 59 -24.01 12.13 -10.18
CA ASP A 59 -22.93 11.61 -9.33
C ASP A 59 -23.29 10.27 -8.68
N THR A 60 -24.55 10.11 -8.24
CA THR A 60 -25.01 8.85 -7.62
C THR A 60 -25.07 7.72 -8.64
N TYR A 61 -25.44 8.02 -9.88
CA TYR A 61 -25.42 7.05 -10.96
C TYR A 61 -24.00 6.59 -11.28
N LEU A 62 -23.07 7.53 -11.44
CA LEU A 62 -21.65 7.21 -11.68
C LEU A 62 -21.08 6.38 -10.53
N ASP A 63 -21.33 6.75 -9.28
CA ASP A 63 -20.92 5.98 -8.11
C ASP A 63 -21.39 4.52 -8.17
N CYS A 64 -22.65 4.28 -8.56
CA CYS A 64 -23.19 2.92 -8.71
C CYS A 64 -22.53 2.14 -9.86
N VAL A 65 -22.26 2.79 -10.99
CA VAL A 65 -21.61 2.16 -12.15
C VAL A 65 -20.16 1.80 -11.83
N PHE A 66 -19.45 2.67 -11.11
CA PHE A 66 -18.05 2.47 -10.73
C PHE A 66 -17.87 1.61 -9.47
N GLU A 67 -18.93 1.25 -8.74
CA GLU A 67 -18.85 0.44 -7.51
C GLU A 67 -18.07 -0.88 -7.70
N PRO A 68 -18.25 -1.67 -8.77
CA PRO A 68 -17.45 -2.88 -9.01
C PRO A 68 -15.97 -2.57 -9.25
N ILE A 69 -15.67 -1.47 -9.92
CA ILE A 69 -14.29 -1.02 -10.19
C ILE A 69 -13.62 -0.61 -8.88
N TYR A 70 -14.30 0.19 -8.05
CA TYR A 70 -13.80 0.56 -6.72
C TYR A 70 -13.54 -0.68 -5.86
N TRP A 71 -14.41 -1.68 -5.89
CA TRP A 71 -14.20 -2.94 -5.16
C TRP A 71 -12.93 -3.68 -5.63
N ILE A 72 -12.69 -3.75 -6.94
CA ILE A 72 -11.46 -4.37 -7.49
C ILE A 72 -10.24 -3.59 -7.01
N VAL A 73 -10.24 -2.26 -7.18
CA VAL A 73 -9.13 -1.39 -6.81
C VAL A 73 -8.84 -1.48 -5.30
N ASP A 74 -9.87 -1.44 -4.46
CA ASP A 74 -9.75 -1.55 -3.00
C ASP A 74 -9.13 -2.91 -2.61
N ASN A 75 -9.59 -4.00 -3.22
CA ASN A 75 -9.09 -5.34 -2.92
C ASN A 75 -7.63 -5.53 -3.36
N VAL A 76 -7.30 -5.03 -4.55
CA VAL A 76 -5.93 -5.03 -5.09
C VAL A 76 -5.01 -4.19 -4.22
N THR A 77 -5.43 -2.98 -3.83
CA THR A 77 -4.65 -2.08 -2.96
C THR A 77 -4.37 -2.73 -1.61
N ARG A 78 -5.32 -3.48 -1.05
CA ARG A 78 -5.13 -4.20 0.22
C ARG A 78 -4.08 -5.30 0.12
N TRP A 79 -4.02 -6.01 -1.00
CA TRP A 79 -2.99 -7.04 -1.23
C TRP A 79 -1.61 -6.41 -1.42
N PHE A 80 -1.53 -5.35 -2.22
CA PHE A 80 -0.31 -4.56 -2.38
C PHE A 80 0.20 -3.99 -1.06
N GLY A 81 -0.68 -3.64 -0.12
CA GLY A 81 -0.27 -3.16 1.20
C GLY A 81 0.65 -4.15 1.94
N VAL A 82 0.34 -5.45 1.88
CA VAL A 82 1.18 -6.49 2.50
C VAL A 82 2.54 -6.57 1.79
N VAL A 83 2.53 -6.54 0.45
CA VAL A 83 3.76 -6.58 -0.35
C VAL A 83 4.66 -5.39 -0.04
N PHE A 84 4.10 -4.18 0.07
CA PHE A 84 4.88 -2.99 0.41
C PHE A 84 5.46 -3.04 1.82
N VAL A 85 4.73 -3.55 2.80
CA VAL A 85 5.28 -3.74 4.16
C VAL A 85 6.43 -4.75 4.15
N CYS A 86 6.28 -5.88 3.46
CA CYS A 86 7.37 -6.85 3.28
C CYS A 86 8.58 -6.23 2.58
N LEU A 87 8.35 -5.40 1.56
CA LEU A 87 9.40 -4.69 0.84
C LEU A 87 10.16 -3.73 1.76
N VAL A 88 9.47 -2.94 2.58
CA VAL A 88 10.11 -2.01 3.54
C VAL A 88 10.94 -2.78 4.56
N ILE A 89 10.44 -3.91 5.08
CA ILE A 89 11.20 -4.77 6.00
C ILE A 89 12.45 -5.34 5.30
N ALA A 90 12.32 -5.82 4.07
CA ALA A 90 13.44 -6.35 3.30
C ALA A 90 14.50 -5.28 3.01
N LEU A 91 14.09 -4.08 2.60
CA LEU A 91 14.98 -2.94 2.33
C LEU A 91 15.68 -2.45 3.58
N THR A 92 14.97 -2.32 4.70
CA THR A 92 15.60 -1.90 5.97
C THR A 92 16.57 -2.96 6.48
N SER A 93 16.24 -4.25 6.31
CA SER A 93 17.11 -5.36 6.67
C SER A 93 18.36 -5.43 5.79
N SER A 94 18.22 -5.20 4.47
CA SER A 94 19.37 -5.18 3.57
C SER A 94 20.32 -4.01 3.88
N VAL A 95 19.79 -2.84 4.21
CA VAL A 95 20.61 -1.69 4.66
C VAL A 95 21.41 -2.05 5.91
N VAL A 96 20.79 -2.67 6.91
CA VAL A 96 21.48 -3.15 8.10
C VAL A 96 22.58 -4.14 7.71
N VAL A 97 22.26 -5.18 6.94
CA VAL A 97 23.25 -6.18 6.50
C VAL A 97 24.44 -5.54 5.79
N VAL A 98 24.21 -4.65 4.82
CA VAL A 98 25.28 -3.95 4.08
C VAL A 98 26.12 -3.07 5.01
N VAL A 99 25.48 -2.32 5.91
CA VAL A 99 26.18 -1.42 6.83
C VAL A 99 27.09 -2.20 7.78
N TYR A 100 26.61 -3.28 8.40
CA TYR A 100 27.40 -3.98 9.42
C TYR A 100 28.36 -5.03 8.86
N LEU A 101 28.00 -5.72 7.77
CA LEU A 101 28.86 -6.77 7.20
C LEU A 101 29.86 -6.23 6.18
N CYS A 102 29.49 -5.21 5.39
CA CYS A 102 30.34 -4.71 4.32
C CYS A 102 31.00 -3.37 4.68
N LEU A 103 30.22 -2.39 5.16
CA LEU A 103 30.74 -1.03 5.37
C LEU A 103 31.52 -0.89 6.68
N LEU A 104 31.04 -1.45 7.78
CA LEU A 104 31.68 -1.30 9.09
C LEU A 104 33.14 -1.80 9.10
N PRO A 105 33.50 -2.96 8.53
CA PRO A 105 34.90 -3.38 8.45
C PRO A 105 35.78 -2.41 7.66
N VAL A 106 35.26 -1.83 6.57
CA VAL A 106 35.99 -0.82 5.79
C VAL A 106 36.15 0.46 6.60
N ILE A 107 35.07 0.92 7.24
CA ILE A 107 35.06 2.15 8.04
C ILE A 107 36.07 2.06 9.19
N LEU A 108 36.14 0.91 9.88
CA LEU A 108 37.07 0.68 10.99
C LEU A 108 38.54 0.70 10.57
N ASN A 109 38.86 0.35 9.32
CA ASN A 109 40.23 0.32 8.82
C ASN A 109 40.67 1.61 8.12
N THR A 110 39.72 2.40 7.60
CA THR A 110 40.02 3.56 6.73
C THR A 110 39.81 4.90 7.43
N TYR A 111 38.84 5.02 8.34
CA TYR A 111 38.40 6.32 8.87
C TYR A 111 38.91 6.61 10.29
N PRO A 112 39.01 7.90 10.67
CA PRO A 112 39.43 8.28 12.02
C PRO A 112 38.38 7.88 13.07
N LEU A 113 38.84 7.70 14.32
CA LEU A 113 38.02 7.26 15.45
C LEU A 113 36.75 8.12 15.66
N LEU A 114 36.82 9.43 15.49
CA LEU A 114 35.66 10.33 15.63
C LEU A 114 34.56 10.00 14.63
N TRP A 115 34.92 9.65 13.40
CA TRP A 115 33.98 9.29 12.35
C TRP A 115 33.32 7.95 12.63
N ILE A 116 34.09 6.98 13.13
CA ILE A 116 33.58 5.69 13.60
C ILE A 116 32.56 5.88 14.72
N ILE A 117 32.89 6.69 15.74
CA ILE A 117 31.97 6.99 16.85
C ILE A 117 30.69 7.64 16.33
N TRP A 118 30.79 8.58 15.38
CA TRP A 118 29.63 9.21 14.74
C TRP A 118 28.74 8.18 14.04
N HIS A 119 29.30 7.22 13.30
CA HIS A 119 28.51 6.18 12.65
C HIS A 119 27.81 5.24 13.62
N LEU A 120 28.52 4.84 14.68
CA LEU A 120 27.98 3.95 15.70
C LEU A 120 26.90 4.62 16.55
N THR A 121 27.02 5.92 16.83
CA THR A 121 26.06 6.63 17.67
C THR A 121 24.90 7.21 16.86
N TYR A 122 25.18 8.17 15.97
CA TYR A 122 24.16 8.88 15.21
C TYR A 122 23.48 7.97 14.18
N GLY A 123 24.26 7.16 13.45
CA GLY A 123 23.71 6.23 12.45
C GLY A 123 22.75 5.21 13.06
N HIS A 124 23.12 4.62 14.19
CA HIS A 124 22.26 3.66 14.90
C HIS A 124 21.04 4.34 15.52
N TRP A 125 21.19 5.56 16.06
CA TRP A 125 20.08 6.34 16.58
C TRP A 125 19.02 6.60 15.49
N VAL A 126 19.45 7.06 14.30
CA VAL A 126 18.53 7.31 13.17
C VAL A 126 17.84 6.01 12.73
N LEU A 127 18.60 4.92 12.60
CA LEU A 127 18.04 3.60 12.28
C LEU A 127 16.97 3.16 13.28
N MET A 128 17.26 3.28 14.59
CA MET A 128 16.32 2.92 15.64
C MET A 128 15.07 3.80 15.61
N MET A 129 15.21 5.10 15.35
CA MET A 129 14.09 6.02 15.19
C MET A 129 13.22 5.66 13.98
N VAL A 130 13.81 5.31 12.84
CA VAL A 130 13.08 4.84 11.65
C VAL A 130 12.26 3.60 11.98
N LEU A 131 12.90 2.58 12.57
CA LEU A 131 12.25 1.30 12.89
C LEU A 131 11.11 1.50 13.91
N PHE A 132 11.35 2.27 14.96
CA PHE A 132 10.34 2.55 15.99
C PHE A 132 9.12 3.27 15.40
N HIS A 133 9.32 4.35 14.65
CA HIS A 133 8.21 5.12 14.10
C HIS A 133 7.47 4.35 13.00
N TYR A 134 8.17 3.56 12.18
CA TYR A 134 7.53 2.66 11.22
C TYR A 134 6.67 1.61 11.91
N TYR A 135 7.21 0.94 12.93
CA TYR A 135 6.46 -0.03 13.75
C TYR A 135 5.22 0.61 14.39
N LYS A 136 5.37 1.81 14.96
CA LYS A 136 4.23 2.52 15.56
C LYS A 136 3.22 2.98 14.52
N ALA A 137 3.64 3.41 13.34
CA ALA A 137 2.73 3.83 12.27
C ALA A 137 1.90 2.66 11.71
N THR A 138 2.51 1.48 11.57
CA THR A 138 1.86 0.26 11.07
C THR A 138 0.93 -0.37 12.12
N THR A 139 1.33 -0.46 13.38
CA THR A 139 0.58 -1.18 14.42
C THR A 139 -0.42 -0.33 15.19
N THR A 140 -0.22 0.98 15.26
CA THR A 140 -1.15 1.85 15.99
C THR A 140 -2.43 2.04 15.17
N SER A 141 -3.57 1.75 15.81
CA SER A 141 -4.88 2.02 15.22
C SER A 141 -5.00 3.49 14.82
N PRO A 142 -5.51 3.81 13.62
CA PRO A 142 -5.66 5.20 13.16
C PRO A 142 -6.70 6.01 13.95
N GLY A 143 -7.57 5.33 14.71
CA GLY A 143 -8.67 5.92 15.46
C GLY A 143 -10.00 5.83 14.72
N HIS A 144 -11.03 5.37 15.42
CA HIS A 144 -12.38 5.16 14.88
C HIS A 144 -13.39 5.97 15.69
N PRO A 145 -14.49 6.46 15.08
CA PRO A 145 -15.52 7.17 15.80
C PRO A 145 -16.20 6.27 16.84
N PRO A 146 -16.65 6.83 17.98
CA PRO A 146 -17.41 6.08 18.97
C PRO A 146 -18.73 5.59 18.35
N GLN A 147 -19.17 4.38 18.73
CA GLN A 147 -20.41 3.79 18.22
C GLN A 147 -21.67 4.21 19.01
N VAL A 148 -21.49 4.87 20.15
CA VAL A 148 -22.59 5.40 20.98
C VAL A 148 -22.90 6.82 20.54
N LYS A 149 -24.17 7.23 20.62
CA LYS A 149 -24.57 8.64 20.45
C LYS A 149 -23.79 9.48 21.46
N SER A 150 -22.79 10.20 20.98
CA SER A 150 -22.05 11.18 21.75
C SER A 150 -22.55 12.57 21.39
N ASP A 151 -22.57 13.50 22.36
CA ASP A 151 -22.93 14.91 22.17
C ASP A 151 -21.92 15.69 21.31
N THR A 152 -21.04 14.97 20.60
CA THR A 152 -20.05 15.56 19.72
C THR A 152 -20.76 16.09 18.47
N PRO A 153 -20.52 17.34 18.07
CA PRO A 153 -21.14 17.90 16.88
C PRO A 153 -20.76 17.07 15.66
N SER A 154 -21.72 16.32 15.12
CA SER A 154 -21.56 15.54 13.89
C SER A 154 -21.96 16.39 12.71
N VAL A 155 -21.11 16.45 11.69
CA VAL A 155 -21.37 17.30 10.50
C VAL A 155 -22.27 16.57 9.51
N THR A 156 -22.10 15.24 9.36
CA THR A 156 -22.86 14.39 8.43
C THR A 156 -22.91 12.94 8.93
N ILE A 157 -23.75 12.10 8.32
CA ILE A 157 -23.78 10.65 8.58
C ILE A 157 -23.00 9.90 7.49
N CYS A 158 -22.26 8.87 7.87
CA CYS A 158 -21.62 7.98 6.90
C CYS A 158 -22.64 7.03 6.25
N LYS A 159 -22.84 7.13 4.93
CA LYS A 159 -23.74 6.24 4.17
C LYS A 159 -23.36 4.75 4.26
N LYS A 160 -22.06 4.43 4.42
CA LYS A 160 -21.57 3.04 4.47
C LYS A 160 -21.58 2.44 5.88
N CYS A 161 -21.19 3.23 6.88
CA CYS A 161 -21.12 2.76 8.28
C CYS A 161 -22.41 3.02 9.08
N ILE A 162 -23.29 3.91 8.60
CA ILE A 162 -24.51 4.35 9.30
C ILE A 162 -24.19 4.88 10.72
N VAL A 163 -23.09 5.63 10.82
CA VAL A 163 -22.67 6.31 12.05
C VAL A 163 -22.55 7.82 11.81
N PRO A 164 -22.86 8.68 12.80
CA PRO A 164 -22.53 10.09 12.74
C PRO A 164 -21.03 10.25 12.53
N LYS A 165 -20.61 11.13 11.60
CA LYS A 165 -19.21 11.48 11.38
C LYS A 165 -18.87 12.69 12.26
N PRO A 166 -18.01 12.51 13.28
CA PRO A 166 -17.38 13.65 13.94
C PRO A 166 -16.62 14.51 12.93
N ALA A 167 -16.35 15.77 13.28
CA ALA A 167 -15.58 16.67 12.43
C ALA A 167 -14.28 16.01 11.93
N ARG A 168 -13.96 16.24 10.64
CA ARG A 168 -12.76 15.70 9.95
C ARG A 168 -12.69 14.17 9.86
N THR A 169 -13.79 13.46 10.05
CA THR A 169 -13.85 11.99 9.91
C THR A 169 -14.24 11.61 8.49
N HIS A 170 -13.46 10.75 7.85
CA HIS A 170 -13.74 10.22 6.51
C HIS A 170 -13.86 8.70 6.54
N HIS A 171 -14.60 8.13 5.58
CA HIS A 171 -14.71 6.69 5.44
C HIS A 171 -13.62 6.20 4.48
N CYS A 172 -12.78 5.29 4.94
CA CYS A 172 -11.84 4.59 4.07
C CYS A 172 -12.53 3.34 3.51
N SER A 173 -12.66 3.25 2.18
CA SER A 173 -13.23 2.09 1.50
C SER A 173 -12.38 0.84 1.68
N ILE A 174 -11.04 1.00 1.64
CA ILE A 174 -10.06 -0.08 1.79
C ILE A 174 -10.12 -0.71 3.20
N CYS A 175 -10.14 0.12 4.25
CA CYS A 175 -10.29 -0.35 5.63
C CYS A 175 -11.75 -0.68 6.00
N ASN A 176 -12.71 -0.26 5.16
CA ASN A 176 -14.15 -0.39 5.34
C ASN A 176 -14.65 0.12 6.71
N THR A 177 -14.16 1.28 7.12
CA THR A 177 -14.48 1.89 8.40
C THR A 177 -14.23 3.41 8.36
N CYS A 178 -14.89 4.15 9.26
CA CYS A 178 -14.64 5.57 9.43
C CYS A 178 -13.39 5.81 10.28
N ILE A 179 -12.53 6.71 9.82
CA ILE A 179 -11.25 7.05 10.44
C ILE A 179 -11.31 8.48 10.96
N LEU A 180 -10.99 8.66 12.24
CA LEU A 180 -10.93 9.98 12.87
C LEU A 180 -9.77 10.79 12.30
N LYS A 181 -10.01 12.07 11.96
CA LYS A 181 -9.01 12.96 11.34
C LYS A 181 -8.22 12.24 10.24
N MET A 182 -8.96 11.54 9.36
CA MET A 182 -8.37 10.74 8.29
C MET A 182 -7.54 11.65 7.39
N ASP A 183 -6.29 11.27 7.16
CA ASP A 183 -5.44 11.89 6.16
C ASP A 183 -5.52 11.08 4.86
N HIS A 184 -4.98 9.85 4.87
CA HIS A 184 -5.06 8.94 3.74
C HIS A 184 -4.96 7.46 4.17
N HIS A 185 -5.22 6.54 3.23
CA HIS A 185 -4.83 5.14 3.38
C HIS A 185 -3.45 4.95 2.77
N CYS A 186 -2.49 4.44 3.55
CA CYS A 186 -1.11 4.29 3.11
C CYS A 186 -0.80 2.81 2.85
N PRO A 187 -0.61 2.39 1.58
CA PRO A 187 -0.22 1.01 1.27
C PRO A 187 1.11 0.61 1.92
N TRP A 188 2.06 1.54 2.04
CA TRP A 188 3.38 1.32 2.68
C TRP A 188 3.31 0.96 4.16
N LEU A 189 2.22 1.33 4.83
CA LEU A 189 1.96 0.97 6.22
C LEU A 189 0.97 -0.20 6.35
N ASN A 190 0.32 -0.58 5.24
CA ASN A 190 -0.88 -1.40 5.24
C ASN A 190 -1.92 -0.94 6.28
N ASN A 191 -2.02 0.38 6.48
CA ASN A 191 -2.83 1.00 7.52
C ASN A 191 -3.28 2.41 7.07
N CYS A 192 -4.40 2.88 7.61
CA CYS A 192 -4.78 4.28 7.46
C CYS A 192 -3.90 5.17 8.32
N VAL A 193 -3.67 6.39 7.86
CA VAL A 193 -3.10 7.48 8.66
C VAL A 193 -4.27 8.34 9.16
N GLY A 194 -4.44 8.38 10.47
CA GLY A 194 -5.52 9.07 11.15
C GLY A 194 -5.06 9.67 12.47
N HIS A 195 -6.02 10.11 13.29
CA HIS A 195 -5.77 10.90 14.48
C HIS A 195 -4.68 10.33 15.42
N PHE A 196 -4.69 9.03 15.70
CA PHE A 196 -3.79 8.44 16.71
C PHE A 196 -2.41 8.06 16.18
N ASN A 197 -2.25 7.82 14.89
CA ASN A 197 -0.97 7.40 14.30
C ASN A 197 -0.33 8.45 13.38
N HIS A 198 -1.00 9.57 13.09
CA HIS A 198 -0.47 10.65 12.25
C HIS A 198 0.90 11.15 12.71
N ARG A 199 1.13 11.30 14.03
CA ARG A 199 2.43 11.70 14.58
C ARG A 199 3.55 10.70 14.24
N TYR A 200 3.26 9.41 14.29
CA TYR A 200 4.24 8.37 14.02
C TYR A 200 4.57 8.31 12.52
N PHE A 201 3.57 8.47 11.65
CA PHE A 201 3.79 8.57 10.22
C PHE A 201 4.68 9.76 9.86
N PHE A 202 4.38 10.95 10.40
CA PHE A 202 5.18 12.14 10.13
C PHE A 202 6.63 11.98 10.61
N SER A 203 6.83 11.51 11.85
CA SER A 203 8.16 11.24 12.38
C SER A 203 8.91 10.17 11.58
N PHE A 204 8.22 9.12 11.12
CA PHE A 204 8.82 8.13 10.22
C PHE A 204 9.36 8.77 8.93
N CYS A 205 8.57 9.61 8.25
CA CYS A 205 9.02 10.31 7.05
C CYS A 205 10.21 11.24 7.32
N LEU A 206 10.20 11.94 8.46
CA LEU A 206 11.30 12.82 8.87
C LEU A 206 12.60 12.01 9.08
N TYR A 207 12.56 10.95 9.88
CA TYR A 207 13.75 10.14 10.17
C TYR A 207 14.24 9.35 8.96
N MET A 208 13.34 8.91 8.07
CA MET A 208 13.74 8.35 6.77
C MET A 208 14.50 9.38 5.93
N THR A 209 14.01 10.61 5.87
CA THR A 209 14.69 11.70 5.13
C THR A 209 16.07 12.00 5.74
N MET A 210 16.15 12.07 7.07
CA MET A 210 17.43 12.24 7.77
C MET A 210 18.38 11.05 7.52
N GLY A 211 17.87 9.83 7.50
CA GLY A 211 18.63 8.62 7.15
C GLY A 211 19.18 8.67 5.73
N CYS A 212 18.37 9.06 4.75
CA CYS A 212 18.82 9.24 3.37
C CYS A 212 19.92 10.30 3.26
N MET A 213 19.73 11.47 3.89
CA MET A 213 20.77 12.53 3.91
C MET A 213 22.06 12.04 4.57
N TYR A 214 21.93 11.33 5.71
CA TYR A 214 23.06 10.75 6.41
C TYR A 214 23.84 9.75 5.55
N CYS A 215 23.15 8.82 4.87
CA CYS A 215 23.79 7.88 3.95
C CYS A 215 24.48 8.61 2.79
N SER A 216 23.83 9.60 2.18
CA SER A 216 24.42 10.36 1.07
C SER A 216 25.70 11.11 1.45
N VAL A 217 25.73 11.72 2.64
CA VAL A 217 26.94 12.40 3.15
C VAL A 217 28.02 11.38 3.52
N SER A 218 27.64 10.32 4.23
CA SER A 218 28.56 9.29 4.72
C SER A 218 29.24 8.51 3.59
N CYS A 219 28.53 8.24 2.51
CA CYS A 219 29.02 7.45 1.39
C CYS A 219 29.64 8.32 0.28
N LYS A 220 29.68 9.65 0.42
CA LYS A 220 30.12 10.57 -0.64
C LYS A 220 31.53 10.25 -1.14
N ASP A 221 32.50 10.10 -0.24
CA ASP A 221 33.90 9.92 -0.63
C ASP A 221 34.12 8.57 -1.30
N MET A 222 33.56 7.50 -0.71
CA MET A 222 33.57 6.16 -1.31
C MET A 222 32.89 6.14 -2.69
N PHE A 223 31.79 6.88 -2.85
CA PHE A 223 31.09 7.00 -4.11
C PHE A 223 31.94 7.71 -5.17
N ILE A 224 32.59 8.81 -4.81
CA ILE A 224 33.47 9.55 -5.73
C ILE A 224 34.67 8.69 -6.13
N GLU A 225 35.28 7.98 -5.18
CA GLU A 225 36.40 7.07 -5.46
C GLU A 225 35.97 5.94 -6.41
N ALA A 226 34.84 5.29 -6.14
CA ALA A 226 34.29 4.25 -7.01
C ALA A 226 33.93 4.79 -8.40
N TYR A 227 33.33 5.99 -8.47
CA TYR A 227 32.99 6.65 -9.72
C TYR A 227 34.24 6.94 -10.57
N ASN A 228 35.28 7.50 -9.95
CA ASN A 228 36.54 7.80 -10.63
C ASN A 228 37.26 6.53 -11.11
N ALA A 229 37.22 5.45 -10.33
CA ALA A 229 37.78 4.17 -10.72
C ALA A 229 37.07 3.57 -11.95
N VAL A 230 35.74 3.67 -12.00
CA VAL A 230 34.93 3.23 -13.13
C VAL A 230 35.20 4.10 -14.37
N GLU A 231 35.25 5.42 -14.20
CA GLU A 231 35.55 6.35 -15.30
C GLU A 231 36.93 6.07 -15.91
N SER A 232 37.95 5.87 -15.07
CA SER A 232 39.30 5.49 -15.50
C SER A 232 39.31 4.20 -16.33
N TYR A 233 38.58 3.17 -15.88
CA TYR A 233 38.45 1.91 -16.62
C TYR A 233 37.87 2.09 -18.03
N TYR A 234 36.86 2.94 -18.19
CA TYR A 234 36.28 3.22 -19.51
C TYR A 234 37.15 4.11 -20.39
N GLN A 235 37.96 5.00 -19.81
CA GLN A 235 38.88 5.86 -20.53
C GLN A 235 40.17 5.15 -20.96
N THR A 236 40.58 4.08 -20.28
CA THR A 236 41.73 3.28 -20.73
C THR A 236 41.36 2.52 -22.01
N PRO A 237 42.11 2.68 -23.13
CA PRO A 237 41.90 1.85 -24.29
C PRO A 237 42.06 0.38 -23.87
N PRO A 238 41.15 -0.53 -24.28
CA PRO A 238 41.30 -1.93 -23.96
C PRO A 238 42.68 -2.36 -24.45
N ALA A 239 43.44 -3.03 -23.58
CA ALA A 239 44.73 -3.60 -23.98
C ALA A 239 44.54 -4.37 -25.28
N LEU A 240 45.38 -4.08 -26.27
CA LEU A 240 45.28 -4.62 -27.62
C LEU A 240 45.71 -6.10 -27.60
N PHE A 241 44.88 -6.93 -26.99
CA PHE A 241 45.08 -8.37 -26.94
C PHE A 241 44.66 -8.97 -28.27
N SER A 242 45.52 -9.81 -28.83
CA SER A 242 45.09 -10.73 -29.89
C SER A 242 43.98 -11.64 -29.34
N PHE A 243 43.14 -12.16 -30.24
CA PHE A 243 42.07 -13.10 -29.86
C PHE A 243 42.56 -14.26 -28.99
N ARG A 244 43.79 -14.73 -29.25
CA ARG A 244 44.45 -15.82 -28.51
C ARG A 244 44.73 -15.43 -27.06
N GLU A 245 45.24 -14.22 -26.81
CA GLU A 245 45.54 -13.73 -25.46
C GLU A 245 44.27 -13.50 -24.65
N LYS A 246 43.20 -13.00 -25.29
CA LYS A 246 41.89 -12.82 -24.64
C LYS A 246 41.27 -14.16 -24.21
N MET A 247 41.40 -15.21 -25.02
CA MET A 247 40.94 -16.55 -24.67
C MET A 247 41.74 -17.16 -23.51
N VAL A 248 43.07 -16.99 -23.51
CA VAL A 248 43.93 -17.48 -22.41
C VAL A 248 43.60 -16.77 -21.11
N HIS A 249 43.46 -15.44 -21.13
CA HIS A 249 43.17 -14.65 -19.93
C HIS A 249 41.80 -14.99 -19.33
N ASN A 250 40.77 -15.13 -20.18
CA ASN A 250 39.44 -15.56 -19.74
C ASN A 250 39.45 -17.01 -19.20
N GLY A 251 40.23 -17.90 -19.82
CA GLY A 251 40.39 -19.27 -19.34
C GLY A 251 41.06 -19.36 -17.97
N VAL A 252 42.10 -18.56 -17.72
CA VAL A 252 42.78 -18.51 -16.42
C VAL A 252 41.86 -17.98 -15.32
N ILE A 253 41.07 -16.93 -15.59
CA ILE A 253 40.07 -16.41 -14.64
C ILE A 253 39.01 -17.48 -14.33
N PHE A 254 38.55 -18.22 -15.34
CA PHE A 254 37.54 -19.26 -15.17
C PHE A 254 38.03 -20.43 -14.30
N ILE A 255 39.28 -20.86 -14.53
CA ILE A 255 39.93 -21.90 -13.70
C ILE A 255 40.12 -21.41 -12.26
N TRP A 256 40.54 -20.17 -12.06
CA TRP A 256 40.72 -19.58 -10.72
C TRP A 256 39.40 -19.50 -9.93
N VAL A 257 38.29 -19.15 -10.58
CA VAL A 257 36.96 -19.14 -9.95
C VAL A 257 36.46 -20.54 -9.61
N LEU A 258 36.78 -21.56 -10.43
CA LEU A 258 36.38 -22.95 -10.19
C LEU A 258 37.24 -23.68 -9.15
N THR A 259 38.42 -23.15 -8.83
CA THR A 259 39.38 -23.77 -7.89
C THR A 259 39.43 -23.06 -6.53
N ARG A 260 38.58 -22.06 -6.31
CA ARG A 260 38.29 -21.43 -5.02
C ARG A 260 36.93 -21.88 -4.50
#